data_AF-R6VEB1-F1
#
_entry.id   AF-R6VEB1-F1
#
_cell.length_a   1.000
_cell.length_b   1.000
_cell.length_c   1.000
_cell.angle_alpha   90.00
_cell.angle_beta   90.00
_cell.angle_gamma   90.00
#
_symmetry.space_group_name_H-M   'P 1'
#
loop_
_entity.id
_entity.type
_entity.pdbx_description
1 polymer ?
#
loop_
_entity_poly.entity_id
_entity_poly.type
_entity_poly.pdbx_seq_one_letter_code
_entity_poly.pdbx_strand_id
1 'polypeptide(L)'
;MIDLNILEKGEDYRNLKKSYVIFICTFDQYGKGVSDAFTQDLEEAVQSVRQNEKWRLDYMTLQQEYRERYEEGKIEGRLEGKIEILYTGFHMTPSQIADKLSLPESEVLRILAELQE
;
A
#
# COMPACT_ATOMS: atom_id res chain seq x y z
N MET A 1 -2.40 -10.14 -17.74
CA MET A 1 -3.82 -10.52 -17.56
C MET A 1 -3.95 -11.91 -18.15
N ILE A 2 -4.16 -12.94 -17.34
CA ILE A 2 -4.25 -14.33 -17.82
C ILE A 2 -5.59 -14.45 -18.57
N ASP A 3 -5.49 -14.74 -19.86
CA ASP A 3 -6.53 -14.62 -20.88
C ASP A 3 -7.93 -15.12 -20.47
N LEU A 4 -8.91 -14.23 -20.59
CA LEU A 4 -10.34 -14.49 -20.35
C LEU A 4 -11.04 -15.29 -21.46
N ASN A 5 -10.36 -15.60 -22.57
CA ASN A 5 -10.98 -16.15 -23.79
C ASN A 5 -10.32 -17.46 -24.26
N ILE A 6 -10.26 -18.49 -23.39
CA ILE A 6 -9.70 -19.80 -23.76
C ILE A 6 -10.80 -20.80 -24.18
N LEU A 7 -12.05 -20.59 -23.75
CA LEU A 7 -13.22 -21.38 -24.14
C LEU A 7 -14.43 -20.47 -24.37
N GLU A 8 -15.27 -20.81 -25.34
CA GLU A 8 -16.55 -20.12 -25.51
C GLU A 8 -17.59 -20.58 -24.49
N LYS A 9 -18.59 -19.72 -24.23
CA LYS A 9 -19.63 -19.98 -23.24
C LYS A 9 -20.42 -21.26 -23.60
N GLY A 10 -20.29 -22.30 -22.77
CA GLY A 10 -20.96 -23.58 -22.94
C GLY A 10 -20.07 -24.70 -23.49
N GLU A 11 -18.79 -24.43 -23.77
CA GLU A 11 -17.84 -25.48 -24.11
C GLU A 11 -17.47 -26.34 -22.90
N ASP A 12 -17.14 -27.61 -23.20
CA ASP A 12 -16.74 -28.58 -22.19
C ASP A 12 -15.35 -28.26 -21.64
N TYR A 13 -15.21 -28.20 -20.31
CA TYR A 13 -13.95 -27.98 -19.63
C TYR A 13 -12.85 -29.00 -19.98
N ARG A 14 -13.22 -30.19 -20.50
CA ARG A 14 -12.28 -31.19 -21.02
C ARG A 14 -11.51 -30.72 -22.26
N ASN A 15 -12.04 -29.73 -22.98
CA ASN A 15 -11.40 -29.12 -24.15
C ASN A 15 -10.44 -27.98 -23.78
N LEU A 16 -10.36 -27.60 -22.49
CA LEU A 16 -9.42 -26.59 -22.04
C LEU A 16 -7.98 -27.07 -22.32
N LYS A 17 -7.14 -26.18 -22.83
CA LYS A 17 -5.69 -26.45 -22.88
C LYS A 17 -5.22 -26.85 -21.49
N LYS A 18 -4.34 -27.85 -21.40
CA LYS A 18 -3.71 -28.25 -20.14
C LYS A 18 -3.13 -27.00 -19.48
N SER A 19 -3.77 -26.57 -18.40
CA SER A 19 -3.46 -25.36 -17.67
C SER A 19 -3.21 -25.76 -16.22
N TYR A 20 -2.06 -25.35 -15.70
CA TYR A 20 -1.69 -25.63 -14.33
C TYR A 20 -2.17 -24.47 -13.46
N VAL A 21 -3.04 -24.75 -12.49
CA VAL A 21 -3.40 -23.81 -11.44
C VAL A 21 -2.48 -24.08 -10.26
N ILE A 22 -1.51 -23.20 -10.04
CA ILE A 22 -0.56 -23.31 -8.93
C ILE A 22 -1.09 -22.47 -7.77
N PHE A 23 -1.40 -23.13 -6.65
CA PHE A 23 -1.74 -22.46 -5.40
C PHE A 23 -0.46 -22.21 -4.60
N ILE A 24 -0.04 -20.95 -4.49
CA ILE A 24 1.09 -20.57 -3.63
C ILE A 24 0.56 -20.39 -2.21
N CYS A 25 0.64 -21.43 -1.41
CA CYS A 25 0.26 -21.42 0.00
C CYS A 25 1.49 -21.23 0.89
N THR A 26 1.35 -20.52 2.01
CA THR A 26 2.44 -20.37 3.00
C THR A 26 2.67 -21.65 3.83
N PHE A 27 1.78 -22.64 3.70
CA PHE A 27 1.79 -23.95 4.33
C PHE A 27 1.13 -25.00 3.41
N ASP A 28 1.61 -26.24 3.47
CA ASP A 28 1.03 -27.36 2.74
C ASP A 28 -0.28 -27.82 3.42
N GLN A 29 -1.41 -27.36 2.88
CA GLN A 29 -2.75 -27.66 3.39
C GLN A 29 -3.10 -29.15 3.35
N TYR A 30 -2.43 -29.93 2.51
CA TYR A 30 -2.74 -31.34 2.29
C TYR A 30 -1.68 -32.29 2.84
N GLY A 31 -0.55 -31.76 3.34
CA GLY A 31 0.56 -32.54 3.90
C GLY A 31 1.16 -33.55 2.94
N LYS A 32 1.02 -33.32 1.62
CA LYS A 32 1.49 -34.23 0.58
C LYS A 32 2.94 -33.98 0.19
N GLY A 33 3.51 -32.87 0.63
CA GLY A 33 4.82 -32.43 0.24
C GLY A 33 4.93 -32.24 -1.27
N VAL A 34 6.16 -32.24 -1.74
CA VAL A 34 6.49 -31.89 -3.11
C VAL A 34 6.66 -33.17 -3.93
N SER A 35 5.71 -33.45 -4.83
CA SER A 35 5.62 -34.75 -5.50
C SER A 35 6.43 -34.88 -6.80
N ASP A 36 6.76 -33.76 -7.44
CA ASP A 36 7.38 -33.73 -8.76
C ASP A 36 8.61 -32.81 -8.78
N ALA A 37 9.60 -33.11 -9.63
CA ALA A 37 10.86 -32.38 -9.71
C ALA A 37 10.64 -30.88 -9.97
N PHE A 38 9.70 -30.52 -10.86
CA PHE A 38 9.36 -29.13 -11.10
C PHE A 38 8.80 -28.44 -9.85
N THR A 39 8.02 -29.16 -9.05
CA THR A 39 7.43 -28.59 -7.83
C THR A 39 8.51 -28.44 -6.76
N GLN A 40 9.54 -29.31 -6.75
CA GLN A 40 10.68 -29.25 -5.83
C GLN A 40 11.55 -28.02 -6.11
N ASP A 41 11.88 -27.76 -7.37
CA ASP A 41 12.63 -26.56 -7.77
C ASP A 41 11.87 -25.28 -7.38
N LEU A 42 10.55 -25.29 -7.54
CA LEU A 42 9.66 -24.19 -7.12
C LEU A 42 9.69 -23.99 -5.60
N GLU A 43 9.55 -25.06 -4.82
CA GLU A 43 9.60 -24.99 -3.36
C GLU A 43 10.96 -24.48 -2.88
N GLU A 44 12.07 -24.95 -3.46
CA GLU A 44 13.42 -24.49 -3.12
C GLU A 44 13.60 -22.99 -3.43
N ALA A 45 13.17 -22.54 -4.61
CA ALA A 45 13.21 -21.14 -4.97
C ALA A 45 12.38 -20.28 -3.99
N VAL A 46 11.16 -20.71 -3.66
CA VAL A 46 10.30 -20.03 -2.69
C VAL A 46 10.94 -20.00 -1.31
N GLN A 47 11.53 -21.11 -0.84
CA GLN A 47 12.19 -21.16 0.47
C GLN A 47 13.42 -20.25 0.54
N SER A 48 14.24 -20.21 -0.52
CA SER A 48 15.40 -19.32 -0.58
C SER A 48 15.00 -17.84 -0.43
N VAL A 49 13.87 -17.47 -1.03
CA VAL A 49 13.28 -16.12 -0.93
C VAL A 49 12.67 -15.87 0.44
N ARG A 50 11.95 -16.84 1.02
CA ARG A 50 11.33 -16.71 2.35
C ARG A 50 12.38 -16.56 3.47
N GLN A 51 13.53 -17.21 3.32
CA GLN A 51 14.60 -17.13 4.31
C GLN A 51 15.48 -15.88 4.14
N ASN A 52 15.34 -15.14 3.04
CA ASN A 52 16.12 -13.93 2.79
C ASN A 52 15.78 -12.82 3.79
N GLU A 53 16.62 -12.68 4.82
CA GLU A 53 16.45 -11.67 5.88
C GLU A 53 16.56 -10.25 5.35
N LYS A 54 17.39 -10.01 4.33
CA LYS A 54 17.54 -8.70 3.70
C LYS A 54 16.23 -8.24 3.09
N TRP A 55 15.57 -9.09 2.30
CA TRP A 55 14.30 -8.74 1.68
C TRP A 55 13.16 -8.60 2.70
N ARG A 56 13.18 -9.39 3.78
CA ARG A 56 12.24 -9.20 4.89
C ARG A 56 12.42 -7.87 5.60
N LEU A 57 13.67 -7.45 5.83
CA LEU A 57 13.99 -6.15 6.41
C LEU A 57 13.56 -5.03 5.47
N ASP A 58 13.95 -5.09 4.19
CA ASP A 58 13.62 -4.07 3.18
C ASP A 58 12.09 -3.88 3.08
N TYR A 59 11.31 -4.97 3.10
CA TYR A 59 9.85 -4.89 3.12
C TYR A 59 9.32 -4.23 4.40
N MET A 60 9.83 -4.61 5.58
CA MET A 60 9.38 -4.01 6.85
C MET A 60 9.71 -2.52 6.92
N THR A 61 10.89 -2.10 6.47
CA THR A 61 11.28 -0.70 6.39
C THR A 61 10.35 0.07 5.44
N LEU A 62 10.07 -0.47 4.26
CA LEU A 62 9.16 0.16 3.32
C LEU A 62 7.74 0.31 3.91
N GLN A 63 7.23 -0.72 4.58
CA GLN A 63 5.93 -0.66 5.25
C GLN A 63 5.89 0.37 6.40
N GLN A 64 7.00 0.52 7.12
CA GLN A 64 7.14 1.54 8.14
C GLN A 64 7.14 2.94 7.52
N GLU A 65 7.90 3.16 6.46
CA GLU A 65 7.96 4.43 5.73
C GLU A 65 6.57 4.85 5.20
N TYR A 66 5.81 3.92 4.62
CA TYR A 66 4.43 4.20 4.20
C TYR A 66 3.53 4.61 5.37
N ARG A 67 3.69 3.98 6.53
CA ARG A 67 2.92 4.31 7.73
C ARG A 67 3.28 5.68 8.28
N GLU A 68 4.58 6.00 8.32
CA GLU A 68 5.09 7.31 8.77
C GLU A 68 4.53 8.42 7.88
N ARG A 69 4.66 8.29 6.55
CA ARG A 69 4.08 9.25 5.59
C ARG A 69 2.57 9.40 5.73
N TYR A 70 1.86 8.31 6.00
CA TYR A 70 0.41 8.35 6.18
C TYR A 70 0.00 9.08 7.46
N GLU A 71 0.72 8.89 8.56
CA GLU A 71 0.47 9.64 9.79
C GLU A 71 0.88 11.11 9.66
N GLU A 72 1.98 11.41 8.99
CA GLU A 72 2.38 12.77 8.63
C GLU A 72 1.27 13.48 7.85
N GLY A 73 0.76 12.85 6.77
CA GLY A 73 -0.34 13.41 5.98
C GLY A 73 -1.64 13.61 6.78
N LYS A 74 -1.92 12.77 7.79
CA LYS A 74 -3.09 12.98 8.68
C LYS A 74 -2.92 14.17 9.61
N ILE A 75 -1.70 14.40 10.10
CA ILE A 75 -1.39 15.56 10.94
C ILE A 75 -1.48 16.83 10.12
N GLU A 76 -0.87 16.82 8.93
CA GLU A 76 -0.89 17.92 7.97
C GLU A 76 -2.32 18.27 7.55
N GLY A 77 -3.10 17.32 7.03
CA GLY A 77 -4.48 17.60 6.63
C GLY A 77 -5.39 18.05 7.78
N ARG A 78 -5.14 17.60 9.02
CA ARG A 78 -5.86 18.11 10.20
C ARG A 78 -5.46 19.55 10.52
N LEU A 79 -4.20 19.90 10.35
CA LEU A 79 -3.70 21.25 10.58
C LEU A 79 -4.22 22.21 9.52
N GLU A 80 -4.13 21.83 8.25
CA GLU A 80 -4.70 22.55 7.10
C GLU A 80 -6.19 22.83 7.31
N GLY A 81 -6.99 21.81 7.59
CA GLY A 81 -8.43 22.00 7.81
C GLY A 81 -8.75 22.90 9.01
N LYS A 82 -7.92 22.88 10.07
CA LYS A 82 -8.07 23.85 11.18
C LYS A 82 -7.75 25.28 10.73
N ILE A 83 -6.66 25.47 10.00
CA ILE A 83 -6.26 26.79 9.49
C ILE A 83 -7.30 27.33 8.51
N GLU A 84 -7.77 26.50 7.58
CA GLU A 84 -8.82 26.83 6.62
C GLU A 84 -10.10 27.28 7.33
N ILE A 85 -10.58 26.53 8.32
CA ILE A 85 -11.78 26.90 9.10
C ILE A 85 -11.57 28.23 9.84
N LEU A 86 -10.40 28.45 10.45
CA LEU A 86 -10.11 29.70 11.17
C LEU A 86 -10.01 30.90 10.22
N TYR A 87 -9.47 30.70 9.02
CA TYR A 87 -9.28 31.75 8.04
C TYR A 87 -10.58 32.08 7.28
N THR A 88 -11.25 31.06 6.74
CA THR A 88 -12.45 31.22 5.89
C THR A 88 -13.74 31.31 6.71
N GLY A 89 -13.87 30.47 7.76
CA GLY A 89 -15.09 30.38 8.56
C GLY A 89 -15.17 31.39 9.70
N PHE A 90 -14.03 31.72 10.31
CA PHE A 90 -13.94 32.70 11.41
C PHE A 90 -13.32 34.04 10.99
N HIS A 91 -12.89 34.20 9.73
CA HIS A 91 -12.27 35.43 9.20
C HIS A 91 -11.10 35.95 10.05
N MET A 92 -10.34 35.04 10.66
CA MET A 92 -9.15 35.41 11.44
C MET A 92 -7.98 35.76 10.51
N THR A 93 -7.13 36.69 10.94
CA THR A 93 -5.89 37.04 10.22
C THR A 93 -4.82 35.96 10.43
N PRO A 94 -3.87 35.76 9.49
CA PRO A 94 -2.79 34.79 9.62
C PRO A 94 -1.98 34.94 10.93
N SER A 95 -1.68 36.17 11.35
CA SER A 95 -1.05 36.47 12.63
C SER A 95 -1.85 35.96 13.84
N GLN A 96 -3.18 36.16 13.87
CA GLN A 96 -4.01 35.65 14.96
C GLN A 96 -4.12 34.13 14.97
N ILE A 97 -4.08 33.49 13.80
CA ILE A 97 -4.07 32.03 13.67
C ILE A 97 -2.73 31.47 14.17
N ALA A 98 -1.63 32.11 13.79
CA ALA A 98 -0.27 31.78 14.23
C ALA A 98 -0.16 31.82 15.77
N ASP A 99 -0.63 32.91 16.39
CA ASP A 99 -0.68 33.05 17.85
C ASP A 99 -1.55 31.98 18.53
N LYS A 100 -2.70 31.64 17.93
CA LYS A 100 -3.65 30.67 18.51
C LYS A 100 -3.19 29.22 18.39
N LEU A 101 -2.45 28.90 17.33
CA LEU A 101 -1.91 27.56 17.09
C LEU A 101 -0.47 27.41 17.61
N SER A 102 0.12 28.47 18.17
CA SER A 102 1.54 28.54 18.56
C SER A 102 2.48 28.13 17.41
N LEU A 103 2.15 28.55 16.20
CA LEU A 103 2.90 28.29 14.98
C LEU A 103 3.48 29.59 14.44
N PRO A 104 4.62 29.55 13.73
CA PRO A 104 5.14 30.74 13.09
C PRO A 104 4.20 31.18 11.95
N GLU A 105 3.99 32.49 11.83
CA GLU A 105 3.11 33.06 10.80
C GLU A 105 3.52 32.67 9.37
N SER A 106 4.83 32.48 9.13
CA SER A 106 5.34 31.97 7.85
C SER A 106 4.77 30.61 7.46
N GLU A 107 4.53 29.73 8.43
CA GLU A 107 3.98 28.39 8.18
C GLU A 107 2.49 28.47 7.84
N VAL A 108 1.75 29.33 8.55
CA VAL A 108 0.33 29.59 8.27
C VAL A 108 0.15 30.17 6.86
N LEU A 109 1.02 31.10 6.46
CA LEU A 109 1.00 31.69 5.12
C LEU A 109 1.34 30.67 4.03
N ARG A 110 2.30 29.76 4.27
CA ARG A 110 2.63 28.68 3.32
C ARG A 110 1.44 27.76 3.08
N ILE A 111 0.83 27.28 4.16
CA ILE A 111 -0.34 26.39 4.11
C ILE A 111 -1.53 27.06 3.43
N LEU A 112 -1.80 28.33 3.73
CA LEU A 112 -2.89 29.08 3.06
C LEU A 112 -2.63 29.29 1.57
N ALA A 113 -1.37 29.42 1.14
CA ALA A 113 -1.02 29.52 -0.27
C ALA A 113 -1.25 28.19 -1.01
N GLU A 114 -0.90 27.06 -0.39
CA GLU A 114 -1.12 25.71 -0.93
C GLU A 114 -2.62 25.34 -1.03
N LEU A 115 -3.46 25.84 -0.12
CA LEU A 115 -4.92 25.66 -0.16
C LEU A 115 -5.64 26.51 -1.22
N GLN A 116 -4.97 27.48 -1.83
CA GLN A 116 -5.53 28.37 -2.86
C GLN A 116 -5.15 27.99 -4.29
N GLU A 117 -4.32 26.95 -4.49
CA GLU A 117 -4.04 26.31 -5.79
C GLU A 117 -5.09 25.25 -6.18
#